data_AF-A0A964YQ62-F1
#
_entry.id   AF-A0A964YQ62-F1
#
_cell.length_a   1.000
_cell.length_b   1.000
_cell.length_c   1.000
_cell.angle_alpha   90.00
_cell.angle_beta   90.00
_cell.angle_gamma   90.00
#
_symmetry.space_group_name_H-M   'P 1'
#
loop_
_entity.id
_entity.type
_entity.pdbx_description
1 polymer ?
#
loop_
_entity_poly.entity_id
_entity_poly.type
_entity_poly.pdbx_seq_one_letter_code
_entity_poly.pdbx_strand_id
1 'polypeptide(L)'
;MKSIYLVLVVLLLSVSVAYFMNLESRADATQKKQRDPLEVINPIDLKSEMVDSSLWGVNHGHRIGSFRLKDEQNKVITDKTIDGKVFVAEYFFSTCGSICPIMNQQMQR
;
A
#
# COMPACT_ATOMS: atom_id res chain seq x y z
N MET A 1 52.82 20.25 -28.08
CA MET A 1 51.53 20.86 -28.49
C MET A 1 50.45 19.82 -28.78
N LYS A 2 50.67 18.83 -29.67
CA LYS A 2 49.66 17.79 -29.99
C LYS A 2 49.26 16.89 -28.80
N SER A 3 50.20 16.53 -27.92
CA SER A 3 49.93 15.72 -26.72
C SER A 3 49.04 16.44 -25.69
N ILE A 4 49.18 17.77 -25.57
CA ILE A 4 48.33 18.61 -24.69
C ILE A 4 46.88 18.62 -25.19
N TYR A 5 46.68 18.68 -26.51
CA TYR A 5 45.34 18.60 -27.11
C TYR A 5 44.68 17.24 -26.86
N LEU A 6 45.47 16.17 -26.90
CA LEU A 6 45.00 14.80 -26.65
C LEU A 6 44.52 14.65 -25.20
N VAL A 7 45.26 15.20 -24.23
CA VAL A 7 44.85 15.19 -22.81
C VAL A 7 43.58 16.02 -22.57
N LEU A 8 43.44 17.18 -23.20
CA LEU A 8 42.23 18.01 -23.07
C LEU A 8 40.99 17.33 -23.66
N VAL A 9 41.12 16.66 -24.80
CA VAL A 9 40.02 15.90 -25.41
C VAL A 9 39.59 14.74 -24.51
N VAL A 10 40.54 14.01 -23.90
CA VAL A 10 40.24 12.92 -22.97
C VAL A 10 39.52 13.42 -21.71
N LEU A 11 39.93 14.56 -21.15
CA LEU A 11 39.27 15.18 -20.00
C LEU A 11 37.85 15.66 -20.32
N LEU A 12 37.63 16.26 -21.49
CA LEU A 12 36.29 16.70 -21.90
C LEU A 12 35.35 15.50 -22.14
N LEU A 13 35.86 14.42 -22.73
CA LEU A 13 35.08 13.20 -22.93
C LEU A 13 34.72 12.52 -21.60
N SER A 14 35.65 12.44 -20.64
CA SER A 14 35.38 11.83 -19.34
C SER A 14 34.36 12.62 -18.50
N VAL A 15 34.44 13.95 -18.51
CA VAL A 15 33.46 14.83 -17.84
C VAL A 15 32.08 14.68 -18.48
N SER A 16 32.02 14.61 -19.81
CA SER A 16 30.76 14.41 -20.53
C SER A 16 30.13 13.06 -20.19
N VAL A 17 30.90 11.96 -20.22
CA VAL A 17 30.41 10.62 -19.87
C VAL A 17 29.92 10.57 -18.42
N ALA A 18 30.67 11.16 -17.48
CA ALA A 18 30.25 11.23 -16.08
C ALA A 18 28.95 12.04 -15.89
N TYR A 19 28.78 13.13 -16.65
CA TYR A 19 27.56 13.92 -16.66
C TYR A 19 26.35 13.11 -17.16
N PHE A 20 26.49 12.41 -18.29
CA PHE A 20 25.44 11.55 -18.84
C PHE A 20 25.07 10.40 -17.89
N MET A 21 26.06 9.73 -17.29
CA MET A 21 25.82 8.68 -16.28
C MET A 21 25.09 9.19 -15.04
N ASN A 22 25.38 10.42 -14.59
CA ASN A 22 24.69 11.02 -13.44
C ASN A 22 23.25 11.45 -13.77
N LEU A 23 23.00 11.84 -15.03
CA LEU A 23 21.68 12.28 -15.49
C LEU A 23 20.67 11.13 -15.55
N GLU A 24 21.08 9.97 -16.07
CA GLU A 24 20.26 8.74 -16.11
C GLU A 24 19.83 8.30 -14.70
N SER A 25 20.74 8.38 -13.73
CA SER A 25 20.49 7.98 -12.34
C SER A 25 19.46 8.87 -11.60
N ARG A 26 19.25 10.12 -12.04
CA ARG A 26 18.22 11.01 -11.47
C ARG A 26 16.82 10.72 -12.01
N ALA A 27 16.70 10.18 -13.23
CA ALA A 27 15.41 9.89 -13.85
C ALA A 27 14.69 8.70 -13.19
N ASP A 28 15.42 7.66 -12.79
CA ASP A 28 14.84 6.46 -12.16
C ASP A 28 14.40 6.71 -10.69
N ALA A 29 15.11 7.59 -9.99
CA ALA A 29 14.75 8.01 -8.62
C ALA A 29 13.39 8.73 -8.54
N THR A 30 12.93 9.32 -9.64
CA THR A 30 11.61 9.98 -9.71
C THR A 30 10.46 9.01 -10.01
N GLN A 31 10.72 7.85 -10.63
CA GLN A 31 9.68 6.89 -11.05
C GLN A 31 9.25 5.96 -9.92
N LYS A 32 10.16 5.54 -9.03
CA LYS A 32 9.86 4.59 -7.94
C LYS A 32 8.94 5.15 -6.82
N LYS A 33 8.60 6.44 -6.87
CA LYS A 33 7.74 7.10 -5.88
C LYS A 33 6.35 7.44 -6.42
N GLN A 34 5.95 6.87 -7.56
CA GLN A 34 4.55 6.82 -7.94
C GLN A 34 3.94 5.68 -7.13
N ARG A 35 3.17 6.01 -6.09
CA ARG A 35 2.53 5.00 -5.23
C ARG A 35 1.52 4.26 -6.09
N ASP A 36 1.82 3.01 -6.46
CA ASP A 36 0.82 2.11 -7.00
C ASP A 36 -0.38 2.13 -6.04
N PRO A 37 -1.61 2.30 -6.55
CA PRO A 37 -2.79 2.25 -5.71
C PRO A 37 -2.77 0.93 -4.93
N LEU A 38 -3.13 0.98 -3.65
CA LEU A 38 -3.25 -0.23 -2.85
C LEU A 38 -4.17 -1.21 -3.59
N GLU A 39 -3.69 -2.44 -3.75
CA GLU A 39 -4.45 -3.49 -4.39
C GLU A 39 -5.75 -3.76 -3.62
N VAL A 40 -6.83 -3.98 -4.37
CA VAL A 40 -8.11 -4.37 -3.79
C VAL A 40 -8.17 -5.89 -3.72
N ILE A 41 -8.03 -6.42 -2.52
CA ILE A 41 -8.10 -7.85 -2.24
C ILE A 41 -9.55 -8.34 -2.39
N ASN A 42 -9.79 -9.36 -3.21
CA ASN A 42 -11.08 -10.00 -3.43
C ASN A 42 -11.16 -11.37 -2.71
N PRO A 43 -12.37 -11.95 -2.55
CA PRO A 43 -12.52 -13.26 -1.92
C PRO A 43 -11.71 -14.39 -2.58
N ILE A 44 -11.51 -14.34 -3.90
CA ILE A 44 -10.71 -15.35 -4.63
C ILE A 44 -9.21 -15.28 -4.29
N ASP A 45 -8.72 -14.15 -3.80
CA ASP A 45 -7.31 -13.93 -3.46
C ASP A 45 -6.97 -14.50 -2.07
N LEU A 46 -7.99 -14.86 -1.28
CA LEU A 46 -7.87 -15.36 0.08
C LEU A 46 -7.97 -16.89 0.13
N LYS A 47 -7.40 -17.47 1.19
CA LYS A 47 -7.60 -18.90 1.49
C LYS A 47 -9.07 -19.15 1.81
N SER A 48 -9.63 -20.25 1.32
CA SER A 48 -11.04 -20.61 1.50
C SER A 48 -11.48 -20.68 2.97
N GLU A 49 -10.57 -21.04 3.88
CA GLU A 49 -10.82 -21.06 5.34
C GLU A 49 -11.11 -19.66 5.93
N MET A 50 -10.64 -18.60 5.26
CA MET A 50 -10.80 -17.20 5.69
C MET A 50 -11.99 -16.51 5.00
N VAL A 51 -12.72 -17.24 4.16
CA VAL A 51 -13.81 -16.71 3.33
C VAL A 51 -15.10 -17.45 3.69
N ASP A 52 -16.16 -16.69 3.94
CA ASP A 52 -17.47 -17.26 4.20
C ASP A 52 -17.97 -18.14 3.04
N SER A 53 -18.63 -19.24 3.37
CA SER A 53 -19.14 -20.21 2.38
C SER A 53 -20.06 -19.60 1.33
N SER A 54 -20.80 -18.54 1.65
CA SER A 54 -21.68 -17.84 0.71
C SER A 54 -20.92 -17.01 -0.34
N LEU A 55 -19.64 -16.73 -0.11
CA LEU A 55 -18.77 -15.96 -1.01
C LEU A 55 -17.92 -16.85 -1.91
N TRP A 56 -18.04 -18.17 -1.82
CA TRP A 56 -17.33 -19.11 -2.69
C TRP A 56 -17.81 -18.94 -4.14
N GLY A 57 -16.91 -18.52 -5.03
CA GLY A 57 -17.21 -18.22 -6.43
C GLY A 57 -17.47 -16.74 -6.75
N VAL A 58 -17.43 -15.85 -5.74
CA VAL A 58 -17.40 -14.41 -5.96
C VAL A 58 -15.98 -14.01 -6.39
N ASN A 59 -15.82 -13.70 -7.67
CA ASN A 59 -14.51 -13.42 -8.25
C ASN A 59 -14.03 -12.00 -7.88
N HIS A 60 -14.83 -10.98 -8.20
CA HIS A 60 -14.49 -9.58 -7.96
C HIS A 60 -15.68 -8.75 -7.48
N GLY A 61 -15.37 -7.61 -6.85
CA GLY A 61 -16.37 -6.59 -6.51
C GLY A 61 -17.12 -6.88 -5.20
N HIS A 62 -16.49 -7.60 -4.27
CA HIS A 62 -17.01 -7.77 -2.93
C HIS A 62 -17.30 -6.40 -2.29
N ARG A 63 -18.49 -6.28 -1.69
CA ARG A 63 -18.94 -5.10 -0.96
C ARG A 63 -19.35 -5.53 0.43
N ILE A 64 -19.16 -4.63 1.38
CA ILE A 64 -19.64 -4.82 2.75
C ILE A 64 -21.17 -4.91 2.71
N GLY A 65 -21.71 -6.01 3.22
CA GLY A 65 -23.16 -6.20 3.36
C GLY A 65 -23.74 -5.25 4.41
N SER A 66 -25.07 -5.07 4.38
CA SER A 66 -25.75 -4.28 5.40
C SER A 66 -25.52 -4.87 6.79
N PHE A 67 -25.13 -4.02 7.73
CA PHE A 67 -24.91 -4.41 9.11
C PHE A 67 -25.64 -3.46 10.06
N ARG A 68 -25.88 -3.96 11.28
CA ARG A 68 -26.46 -3.18 12.37
C ARG A 68 -25.83 -3.64 13.68
N LEU A 69 -24.87 -2.88 14.14
CA LEU A 69 -24.11 -3.16 15.36
C LEU A 69 -24.35 -2.08 16.40
N LYS A 70 -23.93 -2.33 17.63
CA LYS A 70 -23.96 -1.35 18.71
C LYS A 70 -22.54 -1.03 19.15
N ASP A 71 -22.28 0.23 19.42
CA ASP A 71 -21.04 0.65 20.09
C ASP A 71 -21.13 0.46 21.61
N GLU A 72 -20.04 0.82 22.30
CA GLU A 72 -19.92 0.73 23.76
C GLU A 72 -20.92 1.61 24.52
N GLN A 73 -21.51 2.61 23.86
CA GLN A 73 -22.58 3.46 24.40
C GLN A 73 -23.98 2.97 23.99
N ASN A 74 -24.08 1.75 23.44
CA ASN A 74 -25.32 1.12 22.99
C ASN A 74 -26.01 1.90 21.85
N LYS A 75 -25.29 2.78 21.14
CA LYS A 75 -25.78 3.48 19.95
C LYS A 75 -25.66 2.57 18.74
N VAL A 76 -26.67 2.61 17.88
CA VAL A 76 -26.73 1.80 16.66
C VAL A 76 -25.82 2.40 15.58
N ILE A 77 -24.92 1.59 15.05
CA ILE A 77 -24.06 1.87 13.90
C ILE A 77 -24.49 0.98 12.73
N THR A 78 -24.59 1.57 11.54
CA THR A 78 -25.03 0.91 10.30
C THR A 78 -24.10 1.25 9.14
N ASP A 79 -24.27 0.57 8.01
CA ASP A 79 -23.65 0.89 6.72
C ASP A 79 -23.81 2.39 6.35
N LYS A 80 -25.00 2.95 6.58
CA LYS A 80 -25.27 4.38 6.36
C LYS A 80 -24.45 5.31 7.26
N THR A 81 -24.03 4.86 8.43
CA THR A 81 -23.28 5.69 9.39
C THR A 81 -21.85 5.96 8.90
N ILE A 82 -21.30 5.02 8.11
CA ILE A 82 -19.94 5.06 7.56
C ILE A 82 -19.90 5.44 6.07
N ASP A 83 -21.06 5.65 5.44
CA ASP A 83 -21.15 6.00 4.03
C ASP A 83 -20.38 7.30 3.70
N GLY A 84 -19.70 7.29 2.55
CA GLY A 84 -18.84 8.39 2.10
C GLY A 84 -17.58 8.67 2.93
N LYS A 85 -17.26 7.83 3.94
CA LYS A 85 -16.07 7.98 4.78
C LYS A 85 -15.05 6.88 4.48
N VAL A 86 -13.78 7.21 4.70
CA VAL A 86 -12.72 6.19 4.77
C VAL A 86 -12.73 5.61 6.18
N PHE A 87 -12.82 4.28 6.29
CA PHE A 87 -12.79 3.56 7.56
C PHE A 87 -11.86 2.36 7.45
N VAL A 88 -11.30 1.97 8.59
CA VAL A 88 -10.48 0.76 8.75
C VAL A 88 -11.20 -0.13 9.76
N ALA A 89 -11.30 -1.42 9.46
CA ALA A 89 -11.96 -2.39 10.33
C ALA A 89 -10.93 -3.40 10.84
N GLU A 90 -10.99 -3.69 12.14
CA GLU A 90 -10.26 -4.79 12.78
C GLU A 90 -11.27 -5.63 13.57
N TYR A 91 -11.15 -6.95 13.47
CA TYR A 91 -11.96 -7.90 14.23
C TYR A 91 -11.08 -8.56 15.29
N PHE A 92 -11.49 -8.47 16.56
CA PHE A 92 -10.75 -9.06 17.67
C PHE A 92 -11.71 -9.53 18.77
N PHE A 93 -11.20 -10.37 19.68
CA PHE A 93 -11.89 -10.77 20.90
C PHE A 93 -11.29 -10.04 22.09
N SER A 94 -12.11 -9.49 23.00
CA SER A 94 -11.64 -8.77 24.19
C SER A 94 -10.80 -9.64 25.14
N THR A 95 -10.98 -10.97 25.07
CA THR A 95 -10.25 -11.96 25.87
C THR A 95 -8.96 -12.45 25.19
N CYS A 96 -8.63 -11.96 24.00
CA CYS A 96 -7.42 -12.35 23.27
C CYS A 96 -6.18 -11.67 23.86
N GLY A 97 -5.29 -12.44 24.50
CA GLY A 97 -4.12 -11.91 25.21
C GLY A 97 -2.80 -11.84 24.42
N SER A 98 -2.72 -12.44 23.22
CA SER A 98 -1.45 -12.58 22.50
C SER A 98 -1.21 -11.48 21.46
N ILE A 99 -1.67 -11.68 20.23
CA ILE A 99 -1.43 -10.78 19.10
C ILE A 99 -2.36 -9.55 19.13
N CYS A 100 -3.56 -9.68 19.72
CA CYS A 100 -4.57 -8.64 19.70
C CYS A 100 -4.15 -7.33 20.41
N PRO A 101 -3.48 -7.34 21.59
CA PRO A 101 -2.96 -6.12 22.19
C PRO A 101 -1.96 -5.37 21.28
N ILE A 102 -1.14 -6.10 20.52
CA ILE A 102 -0.16 -5.52 19.60
C ILE A 102 -0.88 -4.89 18.41
N MET A 103 -1.86 -5.59 17.83
CA MET A 103 -2.62 -5.08 16.68
C MET A 103 -3.47 -3.85 17.06
N ASN A 104 -4.14 -3.88 18.20
CA ASN A 104 -4.87 -2.72 18.75
C ASN A 104 -3.97 -1.49 18.93
N GLN A 105 -2.71 -1.68 19.33
CA GLN A 105 -1.75 -0.59 19.43
C GLN A 105 -1.37 -0.01 18.05
N GLN A 106 -1.31 -0.84 16.99
CA GLN A 106 -1.06 -0.36 15.63
C GLN A 106 -2.23 0.47 15.10
N MET A 107 -3.47 0.09 15.43
CA MET A 107 -4.66 0.85 15.01
C MET A 107 -4.74 2.26 15.59
N GLN A 108 -4.04 2.54 16.69
CA GLN A 108 -4.02 3.86 17.34
C GLN A 108 -2.97 4.82 16.75
N ARG A 109 -2.06 4.33 15.90
CA ARG A 109 -0.99 5.13 15.29
C ARG A 109 -1.46 5.83 14.03
#